data_AF-A0A7C1KYE4-F1
#
_entry.id   AF-A0A7C1KYE4-F1
#
_cell.length_a   1.000
_cell.length_b   1.000
_cell.length_c   1.000
_cell.angle_alpha   90.00
_cell.angle_beta   90.00
_cell.angle_gamma   90.00
#
_symmetry.space_group_name_H-M   'P 1'
#
loop_
_entity.id
_entity.type
_entity.pdbx_description
1 polymer ?
#
loop_
_entity_poly.entity_id
_entity_poly.type
_entity_poly.pdbx_seq_one_letter_code
_entity_poly.pdbx_strand_id
1 'polypeptide(L)'
;MREFRGNRVDNKKWAKGYYAIIDTGNRDMRHFIITTKAKLGVEYYQSQVHRGFPRLEGSFEVIPETVGQSTGKTERWRQDRLVWEGDIVKFRFEYGFIGNLQQKTVRAVVVYNT
;
A
#
# COMPACT_ATOMS: atom_id res chain seq x y z
N MET A 1 0.01 -12.68 6.92
CA MET A 1 0.46 -12.13 5.62
C MET A 1 0.00 -10.67 5.56
N ARG A 2 0.92 -9.73 5.30
CA ARG A 2 0.62 -8.28 5.36
C ARG A 2 -0.01 -7.84 4.03
N GLU A 3 -1.03 -6.99 4.09
CA GLU A 3 -1.71 -6.42 2.92
C GLU A 3 -1.08 -5.08 2.56
N PHE A 4 -0.96 -4.81 1.26
CA PHE A 4 -0.40 -3.59 0.70
C PHE A 4 -1.40 -2.95 -0.26
N ARG A 5 -1.25 -1.64 -0.47
CA ARG A 5 -1.90 -0.93 -1.56
C ARG A 5 -0.89 -0.09 -2.34
N GLY A 6 -1.21 0.24 -3.58
CA GLY A 6 -0.44 1.18 -4.40
C GLY A 6 -1.27 1.76 -5.54
N ASN A 7 -0.89 2.95 -6.03
CA ASN A 7 -1.51 3.54 -7.22
C ASN A 7 -1.01 2.82 -8.46
N ARG A 8 -1.95 2.35 -9.27
CA ARG A 8 -1.63 1.66 -10.51
C ARG A 8 -0.97 2.62 -11.50
N VAL A 9 0.03 2.14 -12.23
CA VAL A 9 0.72 2.92 -13.25
C VAL A 9 -0.25 3.34 -14.37
N ASP A 10 -1.16 2.44 -14.75
CA ASP A 10 -2.04 2.55 -15.92
C ASP A 10 -3.19 3.55 -15.76
N ASN A 11 -3.87 3.58 -14.61
CA ASN A 11 -5.10 4.37 -14.42
C ASN A 11 -5.13 5.16 -13.10
N LYS A 12 -4.05 5.14 -12.33
CA LYS A 12 -3.91 5.83 -11.04
C LYS A 12 -4.95 5.43 -9.97
N LYS A 13 -5.73 4.37 -10.18
CA LYS A 13 -6.60 3.80 -9.14
C LYS A 13 -5.76 3.02 -8.14
N TRP A 14 -6.23 2.92 -6.91
CA TRP A 14 -5.60 2.10 -5.88
C TRP A 14 -5.86 0.60 -6.15
N ALA A 15 -4.80 -0.19 -6.18
CA ALA A 15 -4.85 -1.65 -6.09
C ALA A 15 -4.54 -2.10 -4.66
N LYS A 16 -5.13 -3.21 -4.21
CA LYS A 16 -4.90 -3.81 -2.87
C LYS A 16 -4.55 -5.29 -3.01
N GLY A 17 -3.61 -5.79 -2.22
CA GLY A 17 -3.18 -7.18 -2.26
C GLY A 17 -1.77 -7.41 -1.72
N TYR A 18 -1.08 -8.38 -2.28
CA TYR A 18 0.30 -8.74 -1.93
C TYR A 18 1.28 -7.95 -2.77
N TYR A 19 2.29 -7.40 -2.12
CA TYR A 19 3.34 -6.65 -2.79
C TYR A 19 4.45 -7.58 -3.27
N ALA A 20 4.86 -7.40 -4.52
CA ALA A 20 5.96 -8.13 -5.14
C ALA A 20 6.84 -7.17 -5.93
N ILE A 21 8.15 -7.43 -5.91
CA ILE A 21 9.13 -6.74 -6.75
C ILE A 21 9.68 -7.79 -7.72
N ILE A 22 9.62 -7.48 -9.01
CA ILE A 22 10.05 -8.38 -10.07
C ILE A 22 11.17 -7.70 -10.85
N ASP A 23 12.30 -8.41 -10.96
CA ASP A 23 13.39 -8.02 -11.86
C ASP A 23 12.99 -8.35 -13.30
N THR A 24 13.08 -7.36 -14.18
CA THR A 24 12.72 -7.48 -15.59
C THR A 24 13.91 -7.63 -16.53
N GLY A 25 15.12 -7.82 -15.99
CA GLY A 25 16.34 -8.06 -16.75
C GLY A 25 16.97 -6.80 -17.38
N ASN A 26 16.27 -5.66 -17.38
CA ASN A 26 16.73 -4.38 -17.92
C ASN A 26 17.13 -3.37 -16.83
N ARG A 27 17.54 -3.84 -15.64
CA ARG A 27 17.90 -3.02 -14.45
C ARG A 27 16.76 -2.23 -13.79
N ASP A 28 15.55 -2.27 -14.35
CA ASP A 28 14.37 -1.68 -13.74
C ASP A 28 13.60 -2.72 -12.93
N MET A 29 13.66 -2.55 -11.61
CA MET A 29 12.81 -3.27 -10.66
C MET A 29 11.38 -2.77 -10.81
N ARG A 30 10.45 -3.67 -11.12
CA ARG A 30 9.03 -3.33 -11.24
C ARG A 30 8.24 -3.77 -10.03
N HIS A 31 7.28 -2.93 -9.65
CA HIS A 31 6.53 -3.04 -8.41
C HIS A 31 5.09 -3.44 -8.72
N PHE A 32 4.60 -4.51 -8.08
CA PHE A 32 3.28 -5.06 -8.36
C PHE A 32 2.47 -5.29 -7.09
N ILE A 33 1.15 -5.10 -7.23
CA ILE A 33 0.14 -5.59 -6.29
C ILE A 33 -0.57 -6.79 -6.93
N ILE A 34 -0.49 -7.94 -6.26
CA ILE A 34 -1.10 -9.21 -6.67
C ILE A 34 -2.33 -9.48 -5.81
N THR A 35 -3.51 -9.59 -6.41
CA THR A 35 -4.79 -9.73 -5.71
C THR A 35 -5.15 -11.17 -5.34
N THR A 36 -4.51 -12.17 -5.96
CA THR A 36 -4.82 -13.59 -5.75
C THR A 36 -3.71 -14.32 -5.02
N LYS A 37 -4.03 -14.96 -3.89
CA LYS A 37 -3.09 -15.82 -3.14
C LYS A 37 -2.56 -16.99 -4.00
N ALA A 38 -3.38 -17.51 -4.91
CA ALA A 38 -3.10 -18.71 -5.70
C ALA A 38 -1.94 -18.55 -6.70
N LYS A 39 -1.54 -17.32 -7.04
CA LYS A 39 -0.48 -17.04 -8.04
C LYS A 39 0.89 -16.74 -7.43
N LEU A 40 1.02 -16.76 -6.09
CA LEU A 40 2.29 -16.63 -5.39
C LEU A 40 3.09 -17.95 -5.32
N GLY A 41 2.57 -19.05 -5.88
CA GLY A 41 3.31 -20.30 -6.07
C GLY A 41 4.45 -20.10 -7.08
N VAL A 42 5.67 -20.05 -6.56
CA VAL A 42 6.91 -19.65 -7.26
C VAL A 42 7.33 -20.58 -8.41
N GLU A 43 6.63 -21.69 -8.69
CA GLU A 43 6.99 -22.59 -9.80
C GLU A 43 6.55 -22.10 -11.19
N TYR A 44 5.54 -21.23 -11.30
CA TYR A 44 5.03 -20.82 -12.62
C TYR A 44 5.72 -19.57 -13.20
N TYR A 45 6.55 -18.88 -12.41
CA TYR A 45 7.11 -17.58 -12.79
C TYR A 45 8.40 -17.66 -13.61
N GLN A 46 9.20 -18.71 -13.45
CA GLN A 46 10.51 -18.78 -14.13
C GLN A 46 10.41 -19.17 -15.61
N SER A 47 9.30 -19.76 -16.07
CA SER A 47 9.17 -20.26 -17.44
C SER A 47 8.63 -19.24 -18.47
N GLN A 48 8.15 -18.07 -18.03
CA GLN A 48 7.51 -17.07 -18.92
C GLN A 48 8.32 -15.78 -19.11
N VAL A 49 9.48 -15.65 -18.45
CA VAL A 49 10.31 -14.44 -18.49
C VAL A 49 10.98 -14.23 -19.86
N HIS A 50 11.01 -15.23 -20.74
CA HIS A 50 11.68 -15.16 -22.05
C HIS A 50 10.80 -14.68 -23.23
N ARG A 51 9.48 -14.49 -23.08
CA ARG A 51 8.59 -14.19 -24.24
C ARG A 51 7.60 -13.04 -24.07
N GLY A 52 7.87 -12.12 -23.16
CA GLY A 52 6.95 -11.03 -22.85
C GLY A 52 6.03 -11.42 -21.72
N PHE A 53 6.03 -10.59 -20.69
CA PHE A 53 5.37 -10.82 -19.41
C PHE A 53 3.92 -11.29 -19.61
N PRO A 54 3.53 -12.48 -19.11
CA PRO A 54 2.13 -12.83 -19.05
C PRO A 54 1.45 -11.77 -18.18
N ARG A 55 0.42 -11.11 -18.72
CA ARG A 55 -0.49 -10.30 -17.92
C ARG A 55 -1.11 -11.25 -16.90
N LEU A 56 -0.52 -11.33 -15.71
CA LEU A 56 -1.07 -12.17 -14.66
C LEU A 56 -2.40 -11.53 -14.30
N GLU A 57 -3.51 -12.18 -14.67
CA GLU A 57 -4.83 -11.72 -14.27
C GLU A 57 -4.84 -11.55 -12.75
N GLY A 58 -5.19 -10.36 -12.28
CA GLY A 58 -5.11 -10.02 -10.86
C GLY A 58 -3.73 -9.55 -10.38
N SER A 59 -2.86 -9.09 -11.27
CA SER A 59 -1.68 -8.29 -10.91
C SER A 59 -1.78 -6.89 -11.50
N PHE A 60 -1.32 -5.90 -10.74
CA PHE A 60 -1.28 -4.52 -11.19
C PHE A 60 0.09 -3.92 -10.92
N GLU A 61 0.73 -3.37 -11.95
CA GLU A 61 1.93 -2.57 -11.79
C GLU A 61 1.57 -1.27 -11.06
N VAL A 62 2.36 -0.91 -10.04
CA VAL A 62 2.11 0.23 -9.16
C VAL A 62 3.32 1.16 -9.09
N ILE A 63 3.05 2.42 -8.76
CA ILE A 63 4.07 3.44 -8.53
C ILE A 63 4.74 3.16 -7.17
N PRO A 64 6.06 2.90 -7.11
CA PRO A 64 6.74 2.45 -5.90
C PRO A 64 6.52 3.38 -4.70
N GLU A 65 6.57 4.69 -4.91
CA GLU A 65 6.47 5.74 -3.89
C GLU A 65 5.05 5.85 -3.29
N THR A 66 4.08 5.19 -3.91
CA THR A 66 2.69 5.16 -3.43
C THR A 66 2.38 3.86 -2.67
N VAL A 67 3.32 2.91 -2.63
CA VAL A 67 3.11 1.64 -1.96
C VAL A 67 3.11 1.87 -0.47
N GLY A 68 2.04 1.45 0.20
CA GLY A 68 1.89 1.54 1.65
C GLY A 68 1.36 0.25 2.24
N GLN A 69 1.94 -0.17 3.36
CA GLN A 69 1.46 -1.31 4.11
C GLN A 69 0.18 -0.96 4.88
N SER A 70 -0.75 -1.90 5.01
CA SER A 70 -1.88 -1.79 5.92
C SER A 70 -1.41 -1.69 7.36
N THR A 71 -1.97 -0.74 8.11
CA THR A 71 -1.75 -0.63 9.56
C THR A 71 -2.64 -1.56 10.39
N GLY A 72 -3.64 -2.18 9.76
CA GLY A 72 -4.71 -2.93 10.44
C GLY A 72 -5.70 -2.05 11.23
N LYS A 73 -5.55 -0.72 11.19
CA LYS A 73 -6.41 0.23 11.90
C LYS A 73 -7.30 0.99 10.92
N THR A 74 -8.48 1.39 11.37
CA THR A 74 -9.43 2.19 10.59
C THR A 74 -9.55 3.59 11.16
N GLU A 75 -10.03 4.53 10.36
CA GLU A 75 -10.30 5.89 10.85
C GLU A 75 -11.38 5.85 11.94
N ARG A 76 -11.19 6.58 13.03
CA ARG A 76 -12.13 6.61 14.18
C ARG A 76 -13.58 6.89 13.76
N TRP A 77 -13.77 7.75 12.78
CA TRP A 77 -15.09 8.21 12.31
C TRP A 77 -15.60 7.45 11.08
N ARG A 78 -14.77 6.57 10.49
CA ARG A 78 -15.06 5.78 9.29
C ARG A 78 -14.41 4.41 9.40
N GLN A 79 -15.14 3.49 10.03
CA GLN A 79 -14.66 2.13 10.29
C GLN A 79 -14.48 1.29 9.00
N ASP A 80 -15.04 1.73 7.88
CA ASP A 80 -14.87 1.14 6.55
C ASP A 80 -13.56 1.57 5.87
N ARG A 81 -12.87 2.58 6.42
CA ARG A 81 -11.65 3.14 5.83
C ARG A 81 -10.41 2.73 6.61
N LEU A 82 -9.73 1.72 6.09
CA LEU A 82 -8.42 1.29 6.56
C LEU A 82 -7.39 2.40 6.35
N VAL A 83 -6.54 2.59 7.35
CA VAL A 83 -5.40 3.51 7.33
C VAL A 83 -4.17 2.74 6.87
N TRP A 84 -3.45 3.33 5.92
CA TRP A 84 -2.27 2.73 5.31
C TRP A 84 -1.05 3.62 5.59
N GLU A 85 0.12 3.02 5.52
CA GLU A 85 1.37 3.78 5.45
C GLU A 85 1.31 4.80 4.29
N GLY A 86 1.83 6.00 4.54
CA GLY A 86 1.77 7.14 3.63
C GLY A 86 0.44 7.92 3.63
N ASP A 87 -0.62 7.43 4.31
CA ASP A 87 -1.84 8.25 4.46
C ASP A 87 -1.57 9.51 5.29
N ILE A 88 -2.19 10.62 4.89
CA ILE A 88 -2.24 11.84 5.70
C ILE A 88 -3.51 11.78 6.55
N VAL A 89 -3.33 11.70 7.86
CA VAL A 89 -4.42 11.64 8.84
C VAL A 89 -4.51 12.93 9.65
N LYS A 90 -5.72 13.27 10.09
CA LYS A 90 -6.01 14.45 10.90
C LYS A 90 -6.14 14.04 12.37
N PHE A 91 -5.28 14.59 13.22
CA PHE A 91 -5.34 14.38 14.66
C PHE A 91 -5.86 15.63 15.36
N ARG A 92 -6.78 15.43 16.32
CA ARG A 92 -7.20 16.46 17.27
C ARG A 92 -6.68 16.03 18.63
N PHE A 93 -5.91 16.89 19.28
CA PHE A 93 -5.49 16.67 20.65
C PHE A 93 -5.84 17.89 21.50
N GLU A 94 -6.12 17.62 22.76
CA GLU A 94 -6.36 18.59 23.80
C GLU A 94 -5.08 18.70 24.62
N TYR A 95 -4.64 19.93 24.89
CA TYR A 95 -3.51 20.20 25.75
C TYR A 95 -3.81 21.43 26.61
N GLY A 96 -3.34 21.42 27.85
CA GLY A 96 -3.59 22.50 28.80
C GLY A 96 -3.42 22.03 30.24
N PHE A 97 -3.38 22.99 31.16
CA PHE A 97 -3.43 22.73 32.60
C PHE A 97 -4.89 22.59 33.04
N ILE A 98 -5.12 21.93 34.18
CA ILE A 98 -6.46 21.80 34.77
C ILE A 98 -7.08 23.19 34.90
N GLY A 99 -8.18 23.43 34.15
CA GLY A 99 -8.89 24.72 34.10
C GLY A 99 -8.78 25.51 32.79
N ASN A 100 -7.85 25.17 31.88
CA ASN A 100 -7.70 25.83 30.57
C ASN A 100 -7.25 24.83 29.49
N LEU A 101 -8.19 24.06 28.94
CA LEU A 101 -7.94 23.13 27.83
C LEU A 101 -7.99 23.87 26.49
N GLN A 102 -6.92 23.77 25.70
CA GLN A 102 -6.88 24.21 24.30
C GLN A 102 -6.98 23.01 23.36
N GLN A 103 -7.65 23.20 22.22
CA GLN A 103 -7.76 22.20 21.17
C GLN A 103 -6.91 22.62 19.97
N LYS A 104 -6.08 21.70 19.47
CA LYS A 104 -5.35 21.88 18.21
C LYS A 104 -5.56 20.69 17.30
N THR A 105 -5.57 21.01 16.01
CA THR A 105 -5.65 20.03 14.94
C THR A 105 -4.33 20.03 14.18
N VAL A 106 -3.78 18.85 13.91
CA VAL A 106 -2.60 18.68 13.06
C VAL A 106 -2.88 17.62 11.99
N ARG A 107 -2.13 17.71 10.88
CA ARG A 107 -2.07 16.66 9.86
C ARG A 107 -0.71 15.97 10.00
N ALA A 108 -0.69 14.65 9.96
CA ALA A 108 0.55 13.88 9.99
C ALA A 108 0.49 12.74 8.98
N VAL A 109 1.67 12.37 8.46
CA VAL A 109 1.85 11.21 7.58
C VAL A 109 1.98 9.97 8.46
N VAL A 110 1.28 8.91 8.10
CA VAL A 110 1.38 7.61 8.77
C VAL A 110 2.67 6.94 8.33
N VAL A 111 3.57 6.73 9.29
CA VAL A 111 4.78 5.91 9.13
C VAL A 111 4.57 4.64 9.93
N TYR A 112 4.71 3.48 9.29
CA TYR A 112 4.54 2.19 9.95
C TYR A 112 5.93 1.57 10.18
N ASN A 113 6.45 1.72 11.40
CA ASN A 113 7.71 1.07 11.78
C ASN A 113 7.51 -0.45 11.76
N THR A 114 8.33 -1.14 10.95
CA THR A 114 8.25 -2.58 10.72
C THR A 114 9.09 -3.39 11.68
#